data_AF-A0A925RYE6-F1
#
_entry.id   AF-A0A925RYE6-F1
#
_cell.length_a   1.000
_cell.length_b   1.000
_cell.length_c   1.000
_cell.angle_alpha   90.00
_cell.angle_beta   90.00
_cell.angle_gamma   90.00
#
_symmetry.space_group_name_H-M   'P 1'
#
loop_
_entity.id
_entity.type
_entity.pdbx_description
1 polymer ?
#
loop_
_entity_poly.entity_id
_entity_poly.type
_entity_poly.pdbx_seq_one_letter_code
_entity_poly.pdbx_strand_id
1 'polypeptide(L)'
;MTEGSSRQHHRRAARNQLDQTVVGIELTLISIIQGLALGVLVAAAIAPLVEWQWQVWPYLATGLLVILIFWSRSLIHTLSFIGWPLEFGHTFIYFGATLIEAVALSQAANPERWFALNALYAAAVWGLYAYDLHVVRRHADDFTTPGERALLDDIVRDQQLNIRWLMPMAVAFQGLSWWLVHAYPRTMIAGGWHLLLIALTLLFSLNYLHGGVRLLRRRQDWIVERDTQERQDA
;
A
#
# COMPACT_ATOMS: atom_id res chain seq x y z
N MET A 1 18.59 -37.01 -24.12
CA MET A 1 17.65 -36.21 -23.32
C MET A 1 16.52 -37.13 -22.90
N THR A 2 16.33 -37.34 -21.60
CA THR A 2 15.32 -38.26 -21.03
C THR A 2 13.97 -37.54 -20.91
N GLU A 3 12.85 -38.24 -21.13
CA GLU A 3 11.48 -37.69 -21.06
C GLU A 3 11.19 -36.88 -19.78
N GLY A 4 11.87 -37.20 -18.67
CA GLY A 4 11.76 -36.46 -17.41
C GLY A 4 12.28 -35.02 -17.47
N SER A 5 13.34 -34.76 -18.24
CA SER A 5 13.91 -33.41 -18.42
C SER A 5 13.00 -32.51 -19.25
N SER A 6 12.33 -33.06 -20.27
CA SER A 6 11.34 -32.33 -21.08
C SER A 6 10.09 -31.94 -20.29
N ARG A 7 9.51 -32.86 -19.49
CA ARG A 7 8.34 -32.54 -18.66
C ARG A 7 8.62 -31.49 -17.59
N GLN A 8 9.81 -31.52 -16.98
CA GLN A 8 10.21 -30.55 -15.98
C GLN A 8 10.39 -29.15 -16.57
N HIS A 9 10.97 -29.05 -17.77
CA HIS A 9 11.11 -27.80 -18.51
C HIS A 9 9.75 -27.22 -18.91
N HIS A 10 8.84 -28.03 -19.47
CA HIS A 10 7.48 -27.57 -19.80
C HIS A 10 6.69 -27.08 -18.58
N ARG A 11 6.84 -27.75 -17.42
CA ARG A 11 6.17 -27.32 -16.17
C ARG A 11 6.72 -25.98 -15.66
N ARG A 12 8.02 -25.72 -15.80
CA ARG A 12 8.65 -24.45 -15.41
C ARG A 12 8.20 -23.31 -16.33
N ALA A 13 8.27 -23.51 -17.64
CA ALA A 13 7.78 -22.54 -18.61
C ALA A 13 6.30 -22.18 -18.36
N ALA A 14 5.46 -23.17 -18.05
CA ALA A 14 4.07 -22.93 -17.66
C ALA A 14 3.92 -22.15 -16.35
N ARG A 15 4.76 -22.40 -15.33
CA ARG A 15 4.77 -21.63 -14.07
C ARG A 15 5.12 -20.17 -14.35
N ASN A 16 6.19 -19.91 -15.09
CA ASN A 16 6.63 -18.55 -15.40
C ASN A 16 5.57 -17.77 -16.20
N GLN A 17 4.86 -18.43 -17.11
CA GLN A 17 3.74 -17.81 -17.83
C GLN A 17 2.57 -17.47 -16.89
N LEU A 18 2.29 -18.33 -15.90
CA LEU A 18 1.29 -18.04 -14.88
C LEU A 18 1.72 -16.91 -13.95
N ASP A 19 3.00 -16.85 -13.57
CA ASP A 19 3.57 -15.76 -12.76
C ASP A 19 3.35 -14.41 -13.44
N GLN A 20 3.71 -14.29 -14.73
CA GLN A 20 3.48 -13.08 -15.52
C GLN A 20 1.99 -12.72 -15.62
N THR A 21 1.12 -13.72 -15.76
CA THR A 21 -0.33 -13.51 -15.81
C THR A 21 -0.84 -12.96 -14.47
N VAL A 22 -0.40 -13.55 -13.35
CA VAL A 22 -0.78 -13.13 -11.99
C VAL A 22 -0.28 -11.70 -11.71
N VAL A 23 0.96 -11.39 -12.04
CA VAL A 23 1.52 -10.03 -11.92
C VAL A 23 0.68 -9.03 -12.72
N GLY A 24 0.31 -9.38 -13.95
CA GLY A 24 -0.55 -8.53 -14.79
C GLY A 24 -1.95 -8.30 -14.19
N ILE A 25 -2.56 -9.34 -13.63
CA ILE A 25 -3.86 -9.24 -12.94
C ILE A 25 -3.75 -8.31 -11.73
N GLU A 26 -2.75 -8.50 -10.87
CA GLU A 26 -2.55 -7.71 -9.65
C GLU A 26 -2.27 -6.23 -9.96
N LEU A 27 -1.41 -5.94 -10.94
CA LEU A 27 -1.15 -4.56 -11.39
C LEU A 27 -2.39 -3.89 -11.99
N THR A 28 -3.18 -4.65 -12.74
CA THR A 28 -4.46 -4.15 -13.29
C THR A 28 -5.44 -3.86 -12.16
N LEU A 29 -5.55 -4.79 -11.21
CA LEU A 29 -6.47 -4.68 -10.10
C LEU A 29 -6.14 -3.48 -9.20
N ILE A 30 -4.88 -3.35 -8.76
CA ILE A 30 -4.47 -2.23 -7.90
C ILE A 30 -4.71 -0.89 -8.60
N SER A 31 -4.50 -0.82 -9.92
CA SER A 31 -4.75 0.40 -10.69
C SER A 31 -6.24 0.73 -10.78
N ILE A 32 -7.11 -0.26 -10.94
CA ILE A 32 -8.57 -0.07 -10.95
C ILE A 32 -9.08 0.40 -9.59
N ILE A 33 -8.70 -0.28 -8.50
CA ILE A 33 -9.21 0.06 -7.17
C ILE A 33 -8.70 1.42 -6.69
N GLN A 34 -7.46 1.78 -7.02
CA GLN A 34 -6.91 3.11 -6.70
C GLN A 34 -7.45 4.21 -7.63
N GLY A 35 -7.76 3.88 -8.88
CA GLY A 35 -8.52 4.77 -9.77
C GLY A 35 -9.92 5.08 -9.23
N LEU A 36 -10.60 4.09 -8.64
CA LEU A 36 -11.88 4.29 -7.95
C LEU A 36 -11.72 5.22 -6.72
N ALA A 37 -10.71 4.98 -5.89
CA ALA A 37 -10.42 5.83 -4.72
C ALA A 37 -10.16 7.29 -5.14
N LEU A 38 -9.40 7.49 -6.24
CA LEU A 38 -9.19 8.82 -6.82
C LEU A 38 -10.51 9.46 -7.28
N GLY A 39 -11.40 8.69 -7.93
CA GLY A 39 -12.73 9.16 -8.30
C GLY A 39 -13.55 9.65 -7.10
N VAL A 40 -13.50 8.92 -5.99
CA VAL A 40 -14.17 9.31 -4.73
C VAL A 40 -13.57 10.60 -4.16
N LEU A 41 -12.23 10.72 -4.16
CA LEU A 41 -11.56 11.94 -3.70
C LEU A 41 -11.92 13.14 -4.58
N VAL A 42 -11.98 12.97 -5.91
CA VAL A 42 -12.41 14.02 -6.85
C VAL A 42 -13.83 14.47 -6.51
N ALA A 43 -14.76 13.53 -6.32
CA ALA A 43 -16.13 13.88 -5.94
C ALA A 43 -16.20 14.65 -4.61
N ALA A 44 -15.41 14.25 -3.61
CA ALA A 44 -15.30 14.95 -2.33
C ALA A 44 -14.60 16.33 -2.44
N ALA A 45 -13.78 16.54 -3.46
CA ALA A 45 -13.00 17.76 -3.65
C ALA A 45 -13.77 18.89 -4.36
N ILE A 46 -14.81 18.58 -5.14
CA ILE A 46 -15.51 19.57 -5.99
C ILE A 46 -15.99 20.78 -5.17
N ALA A 47 -16.85 20.56 -4.17
CA ALA A 47 -17.41 21.66 -3.39
C ALA A 47 -16.33 22.43 -2.63
N PRO A 48 -15.40 21.79 -1.89
CA PRO A 48 -14.34 22.52 -1.20
C PRO A 48 -13.42 23.38 -2.09
N LEU A 49 -13.17 22.94 -3.33
CA LEU A 49 -12.35 23.70 -4.28
C LEU A 49 -13.12 24.87 -4.89
N VAL A 50 -14.37 24.65 -5.31
CA VAL A 50 -15.20 25.68 -5.94
C VAL A 50 -15.61 26.77 -4.93
N GLU A 51 -15.95 26.37 -3.70
CA GLU A 51 -16.36 27.28 -2.63
C GLU A 51 -15.17 27.84 -1.82
N TRP A 52 -13.94 27.53 -2.23
CA TRP A 52 -12.72 28.04 -1.60
C TRP A 52 -12.60 27.70 -0.09
N GLN A 53 -13.05 26.51 0.30
CA GLN A 53 -12.95 25.99 1.66
C GLN A 53 -11.52 25.53 1.97
N TRP A 54 -10.60 26.49 2.08
CA TRP A 54 -9.16 26.26 2.21
C TRP A 54 -8.76 25.31 3.35
N GLN A 55 -9.56 25.24 4.42
CA GLN A 55 -9.32 24.36 5.56
C GLN A 55 -9.39 22.87 5.18
N VAL A 56 -10.08 22.53 4.10
CA VAL A 56 -10.23 21.15 3.60
C VAL A 56 -9.06 20.75 2.69
N TRP A 57 -8.32 21.70 2.12
CA TRP A 57 -7.26 21.41 1.15
C TRP A 57 -6.15 20.50 1.69
N PRO A 58 -5.66 20.65 2.94
CA PRO A 58 -4.69 19.71 3.50
C PRO A 58 -5.23 18.27 3.58
N TYR A 59 -6.54 18.10 3.80
CA TYR A 59 -7.18 16.78 3.79
C TYR A 59 -7.21 16.18 2.39
N LEU A 60 -7.55 16.98 1.37
CA LEU A 60 -7.53 16.54 -0.03
C LEU A 60 -6.12 16.13 -0.47
N ALA A 61 -5.12 16.96 -0.14
CA ALA A 61 -3.72 16.66 -0.43
C ALA A 61 -3.26 15.39 0.28
N THR A 62 -3.63 15.21 1.55
CA THR A 62 -3.33 13.99 2.31
C THR A 62 -4.02 12.78 1.69
N GLY A 63 -5.30 12.89 1.30
CA GLY A 63 -6.03 11.83 0.62
C GLY A 63 -5.37 11.39 -0.68
N LEU A 64 -4.90 12.34 -1.49
CA LEU A 64 -4.13 12.03 -2.70
C LEU A 64 -2.83 11.30 -2.37
N LEU A 65 -2.11 11.72 -1.33
CA LEU A 65 -0.89 11.03 -0.91
C LEU A 65 -1.17 9.62 -0.40
N VAL A 66 -2.28 9.39 0.31
CA VAL A 66 -2.68 8.06 0.76
C VAL A 66 -2.88 7.12 -0.44
N ILE A 67 -3.60 7.57 -1.47
CA ILE A 67 -3.79 6.82 -2.72
C ILE A 67 -2.43 6.49 -3.37
N LEU A 68 -1.56 7.49 -3.52
CA LEU A 68 -0.24 7.31 -4.14
C LEU A 68 0.68 6.38 -3.33
N ILE A 69 0.62 6.47 -1.99
CA ILE A 69 1.35 5.59 -1.09
C ILE A 69 0.86 4.16 -1.26
N PHE A 70 -0.45 3.93 -1.19
CA PHE A 70 -1.00 2.59 -1.29
C PHE A 70 -0.67 1.97 -2.64
N TRP A 71 -0.95 2.70 -3.73
CA TRP A 71 -0.61 2.27 -5.08
C TRP A 71 0.87 1.94 -5.25
N SER A 72 1.78 2.84 -4.83
CA SER A 72 3.22 2.63 -5.01
C SER A 72 3.76 1.47 -4.18
N ARG A 73 3.25 1.27 -2.96
CA ARG A 73 3.66 0.16 -2.08
C ARG A 73 3.16 -1.17 -2.60
N SER A 74 1.92 -1.24 -3.07
CA SER A 74 1.38 -2.42 -3.73
C SER A 74 2.12 -2.73 -5.03
N LEU A 75 2.45 -1.73 -5.86
CA LEU A 75 3.26 -1.93 -7.07
C LEU A 75 4.64 -2.52 -6.75
N ILE A 76 5.36 -1.96 -5.78
CA ILE A 76 6.67 -2.48 -5.37
C ILE A 76 6.52 -3.92 -4.85
N HIS A 77 5.47 -4.20 -4.06
CA HIS A 77 5.19 -5.53 -3.55
C HIS A 77 4.93 -6.54 -4.67
N THR A 78 4.05 -6.20 -5.62
CA THR A 78 3.72 -7.06 -6.77
C THR A 78 4.96 -7.36 -7.60
N LEU A 79 5.77 -6.35 -7.93
CA LEU A 79 7.00 -6.54 -8.72
C LEU A 79 8.10 -7.29 -7.97
N SER A 80 8.13 -7.25 -6.63
CA SER A 80 9.21 -7.87 -5.87
C SER A 80 8.94 -9.33 -5.51
N PHE A 81 7.66 -9.71 -5.36
CA PHE A 81 7.31 -10.94 -4.66
C PHE A 81 6.16 -11.74 -5.28
N ILE A 82 5.15 -11.10 -5.87
CA ILE A 82 3.95 -11.81 -6.31
C ILE A 82 4.27 -12.76 -7.48
N GLY A 83 3.78 -13.99 -7.36
CA GLY A 83 3.81 -15.01 -8.39
C GLY A 83 2.66 -16.01 -8.19
N TRP A 84 2.68 -17.08 -8.96
CA TRP A 84 1.74 -18.20 -8.85
C TRP A 84 2.00 -19.04 -7.60
N PRO A 85 0.96 -19.44 -6.86
CA PRO A 85 -0.47 -19.27 -7.15
C PRO A 85 -1.06 -17.93 -6.68
N LEU A 86 -2.13 -17.49 -7.35
CA LEU A 86 -2.89 -16.31 -6.93
C LEU A 86 -3.52 -16.55 -5.53
N GLU A 87 -3.10 -15.74 -4.55
CA GLU A 87 -3.59 -15.78 -3.17
C GLU A 87 -4.87 -14.94 -3.02
N PHE A 88 -6.05 -15.51 -3.33
CA PHE A 88 -7.34 -14.80 -3.25
C PHE A 88 -7.59 -14.08 -1.91
N GLY A 89 -7.08 -14.62 -0.80
CA GLY A 89 -7.21 -14.00 0.52
C GLY A 89 -6.57 -12.61 0.57
N HIS A 90 -5.37 -12.47 0.01
CA HIS A 90 -4.66 -11.19 -0.11
C HIS A 90 -5.47 -10.18 -0.93
N THR A 91 -5.93 -10.62 -2.09
CA THR A 91 -6.73 -9.81 -3.03
C THR A 91 -8.03 -9.31 -2.37
N PHE A 92 -8.72 -10.14 -1.59
CA PHE A 92 -9.94 -9.73 -0.88
C PHE A 92 -9.66 -8.72 0.23
N ILE A 93 -8.53 -8.83 0.94
CA ILE A 93 -8.14 -7.85 1.95
C ILE A 93 -7.85 -6.50 1.28
N TYR A 94 -7.25 -6.47 0.08
CA TYR A 94 -7.06 -5.22 -0.66
C TYR A 94 -8.37 -4.50 -0.98
N PHE A 95 -9.40 -5.23 -1.41
CA PHE A 95 -10.73 -4.66 -1.62
C PHE A 95 -11.33 -4.10 -0.33
N GLY A 96 -11.22 -4.84 0.78
CA GLY A 96 -11.69 -4.38 2.09
C GLY A 96 -10.98 -3.11 2.55
N ALA A 97 -9.65 -3.06 2.41
CA ALA A 97 -8.86 -1.87 2.74
C ALA A 97 -9.25 -0.68 1.86
N THR A 98 -9.40 -0.88 0.55
CA THR A 98 -9.79 0.18 -0.39
C THR A 98 -11.22 0.67 -0.15
N LEU A 99 -12.13 -0.19 0.32
CA LEU A 99 -13.46 0.25 0.74
C LEU A 99 -13.37 1.25 1.91
N ILE A 100 -12.58 0.93 2.94
CA ILE A 100 -12.37 1.82 4.10
C ILE A 100 -11.68 3.12 3.65
N GLU A 101 -10.68 3.01 2.76
CA GLU A 101 -10.01 4.15 2.14
C GLU A 101 -11.00 5.08 1.44
N ALA A 102 -11.83 4.55 0.54
CA ALA A 102 -12.84 5.31 -0.19
C ALA A 102 -13.82 6.01 0.75
N VAL A 103 -14.28 5.31 1.80
CA VAL A 103 -15.15 5.90 2.82
C VAL A 103 -14.42 7.03 3.56
N ALA A 104 -13.15 6.88 3.91
CA ALA A 104 -12.34 7.93 4.52
C ALA A 104 -12.19 9.15 3.60
N LEU A 105 -11.85 8.94 2.33
CA LEU A 105 -11.70 9.98 1.31
C LEU A 105 -12.99 10.78 1.10
N SER A 106 -14.14 10.11 1.14
CA SER A 106 -15.45 10.76 1.06
C SER A 106 -15.73 11.75 2.21
N GLN A 107 -15.03 11.61 3.33
CA GLN A 107 -15.17 12.45 4.52
C GLN A 107 -14.06 13.49 4.66
N ALA A 108 -13.34 13.86 3.59
CA ALA A 108 -12.26 14.84 3.64
C ALA A 108 -12.65 16.20 4.26
N ALA A 109 -13.92 16.62 4.10
CA ALA A 109 -14.44 17.86 4.69
C ALA A 109 -14.89 17.74 6.16
N ASN A 110 -14.81 16.55 6.75
CA ASN A 110 -15.22 16.30 8.14
C ASN A 110 -14.03 15.78 8.96
N PRO A 111 -13.33 16.66 9.71
CA PRO A 111 -12.12 16.28 10.45
C PRO A 111 -12.31 15.11 11.42
N GLU A 112 -13.42 15.06 12.14
CA GLU A 112 -13.69 14.01 13.12
C GLU A 112 -13.76 12.64 12.44
N ARG A 113 -14.61 12.53 11.40
CA ARG A 113 -14.78 11.29 10.65
C ARG A 113 -13.52 10.92 9.87
N TRP A 114 -12.82 11.92 9.33
CA TRP A 114 -11.55 11.72 8.65
C TRP A 114 -10.55 11.00 9.54
N PHE A 115 -10.29 11.50 10.74
CA PHE A 115 -9.32 10.88 11.65
C PHE A 115 -9.79 9.50 12.14
N ALA A 116 -11.08 9.33 12.43
CA ALA A 116 -11.63 8.04 12.83
C ALA A 116 -11.46 6.97 11.73
N LEU A 117 -11.85 7.31 10.50
CA LEU A 117 -11.79 6.40 9.36
C LEU A 117 -10.34 6.13 8.94
N ASN A 118 -9.44 7.11 9.05
CA ASN A 118 -8.02 6.89 8.81
C ASN A 118 -7.35 6.06 9.89
N ALA A 119 -7.81 6.09 11.15
CA ALA A 119 -7.35 5.17 12.18
C ALA A 119 -7.78 3.73 11.86
N LEU A 120 -9.03 3.54 11.43
CA LEU A 120 -9.55 2.25 10.99
C LEU A 120 -8.81 1.74 9.74
N TYR A 121 -8.59 2.61 8.76
CA TYR A 121 -7.84 2.30 7.55
C TYR A 121 -6.40 1.90 7.87
N ALA A 122 -5.70 2.67 8.72
CA ALA A 122 -4.35 2.35 9.16
C ALA A 122 -4.30 0.99 9.88
N ALA A 123 -5.32 0.63 10.66
CA ALA A 123 -5.41 -0.67 11.31
C ALA A 123 -5.65 -1.80 10.29
N ALA A 124 -6.47 -1.58 9.27
CA ALA A 124 -6.67 -2.53 8.17
C ALA A 124 -5.38 -2.75 7.38
N VAL A 125 -4.66 -1.68 7.02
CA VAL A 125 -3.36 -1.74 6.34
C VAL A 125 -2.30 -2.40 7.23
N TRP A 126 -2.34 -2.19 8.54
CA TRP A 126 -1.47 -2.90 9.47
C TRP A 126 -1.69 -4.42 9.43
N GLY A 127 -2.96 -4.85 9.41
CA GLY A 127 -3.33 -6.24 9.20
C GLY A 127 -2.84 -6.78 7.85
N LEU A 128 -2.96 -6.00 6.78
CA LEU A 128 -2.44 -6.34 5.46
C LEU A 128 -0.93 -6.58 5.50
N TYR A 129 -0.14 -5.69 6.12
CA TYR A 129 1.30 -5.90 6.27
C TYR A 129 1.63 -7.20 7.02
N ALA A 130 0.88 -7.53 8.07
CA ALA A 130 1.09 -8.77 8.81
C ALA A 130 0.76 -10.01 7.96
N TYR A 131 -0.30 -9.92 7.14
CA TYR A 131 -0.67 -10.96 6.19
C TYR A 131 0.38 -11.10 5.08
N ASP A 132 0.82 -10.00 4.49
CA ASP A 132 1.88 -9.99 3.46
C ASP A 132 3.15 -10.65 3.98
N LEU A 133 3.56 -10.34 5.21
CA LEU A 133 4.75 -10.96 5.81
C LEU A 133 4.59 -12.47 6.01
N HIS A 134 3.38 -12.92 6.33
CA HIS A 134 3.07 -14.35 6.40
C HIS A 134 3.22 -15.02 5.03
N VAL A 135 2.67 -14.41 3.98
CA VAL A 135 2.77 -14.93 2.59
C VAL A 135 4.22 -14.91 2.10
N VAL A 136 4.96 -13.83 2.37
CA VAL A 136 6.38 -13.68 2.00
C VAL A 136 7.22 -14.79 2.61
N ARG A 137 7.04 -15.06 3.90
CA ARG A 137 7.77 -16.13 4.60
C ARG A 137 7.43 -17.52 4.07
N ARG A 138 6.20 -17.73 3.61
CA ARG A 138 5.77 -19.02 3.05
C ARG A 138 6.47 -19.34 1.73
N HIS A 139 6.86 -18.33 0.97
CA HIS A 139 7.57 -18.47 -0.30
C HIS A 139 9.06 -18.13 -0.19
N ALA A 140 9.60 -18.04 1.02
CA ALA A 140 11.03 -17.73 1.23
C ALA A 140 11.96 -18.75 0.54
N ASP A 141 11.54 -20.01 0.49
CA ASP A 141 12.30 -21.09 -0.14
C ASP A 141 12.39 -20.97 -1.67
N ASP A 142 11.52 -20.16 -2.30
CA ASP A 142 11.60 -19.88 -3.74
C ASP A 142 12.76 -18.90 -4.08
N PHE A 143 13.33 -18.20 -3.09
CA PHE A 143 14.46 -17.27 -3.27
C PHE A 143 15.80 -18.01 -3.12
N THR A 144 16.35 -18.45 -4.24
CA THR A 144 17.50 -19.38 -4.26
C THR A 144 18.82 -18.68 -4.52
N THR A 145 18.83 -17.62 -5.33
CA THR A 145 20.06 -16.93 -5.73
C THR A 145 20.51 -15.89 -4.69
N PRO A 146 21.79 -15.46 -4.67
CA PRO A 146 22.25 -14.44 -3.75
C PRO A 146 21.50 -13.10 -3.87
N GLY A 147 21.16 -12.68 -5.10
CA GLY A 147 20.38 -11.48 -5.36
C GLY A 147 18.94 -11.60 -4.87
N GLU A 148 18.30 -12.73 -5.13
CA GLU A 148 16.96 -13.06 -4.62
C GLU A 148 16.91 -13.04 -3.08
N ARG A 149 17.89 -13.64 -2.41
CA ARG A 149 17.95 -13.62 -0.94
C ARG A 149 18.16 -12.22 -0.39
N ALA A 150 19.00 -11.40 -1.03
CA ALA A 150 19.18 -10.01 -0.66
C ALA A 150 17.88 -9.20 -0.81
N LEU A 151 17.11 -9.45 -1.87
CA LEU A 151 15.79 -8.87 -2.08
C LEU A 151 14.80 -9.30 -0.99
N LEU A 152 14.75 -10.60 -0.66
CA LEU A 152 13.89 -11.15 0.39
C LEU A 152 14.21 -10.53 1.75
N ASP A 153 15.49 -10.46 2.12
CA ASP A 153 15.93 -9.85 3.39
C ASP A 153 15.53 -8.38 3.47
N ASP A 154 15.63 -7.64 2.36
CA ASP A 154 15.20 -6.25 2.28
C ASP A 154 13.68 -6.10 2.42
N ILE A 155 12.90 -6.98 1.78
CA ILE A 155 11.42 -7.04 1.90
C ILE A 155 11.03 -7.29 3.36
N VAL A 156 11.59 -8.33 3.97
CA VAL A 156 11.27 -8.72 5.34
C VAL A 156 11.64 -7.62 6.34
N ARG A 157 12.81 -7.00 6.17
CA ARG A 157 13.25 -5.88 7.02
C ARG A 157 12.30 -4.69 6.91
N ASP A 158 11.95 -4.29 5.69
CA ASP A 158 11.04 -3.18 5.43
C ASP A 158 9.64 -3.44 6.01
N GLN A 159 9.08 -4.65 5.80
CA GLN A 159 7.78 -5.01 6.37
C GLN A 159 7.80 -5.03 7.90
N GLN A 160 8.86 -5.57 8.53
CA GLN A 160 8.97 -5.58 9.99
C GLN A 160 9.04 -4.17 10.58
N LEU A 161 9.76 -3.25 9.95
CA LEU A 161 9.79 -1.85 10.38
C LEU A 161 8.40 -1.22 10.29
N ASN A 162 7.66 -1.51 9.21
CA ASN A 162 6.30 -1.03 9.04
C ASN A 162 5.35 -1.60 10.10
N ILE A 163 5.36 -2.91 10.31
CA ILE A 163 4.48 -3.61 11.27
C ILE A 163 4.78 -3.20 12.71
N ARG A 164 6.06 -3.10 13.08
CA ARG A 164 6.45 -2.90 14.48
C ARG A 164 6.39 -1.45 14.91
N TRP A 165 6.61 -0.51 13.99
CA TRP A 165 6.75 0.90 14.33
C TRP A 165 5.77 1.77 13.56
N LEU A 166 5.85 1.82 12.23
CA LEU A 166 5.14 2.84 11.46
C LEU A 166 3.62 2.70 11.54
N MET A 167 3.08 1.49 11.35
CA MET A 167 1.64 1.26 11.37
C MET A 167 1.02 1.44 12.76
N PRO A 168 1.60 0.90 13.86
CA PRO A 168 1.11 1.19 15.21
C PRO A 168 1.12 2.69 15.54
N MET A 169 2.18 3.40 15.15
CA MET A 169 2.25 4.86 15.35
C MET A 169 1.20 5.59 14.52
N ALA A 170 0.94 5.16 13.28
CA ALA A 170 -0.11 5.74 12.45
C ALA A 170 -1.50 5.52 13.08
N VAL A 171 -1.82 4.30 13.52
CA VAL A 171 -3.08 3.99 14.20
C VAL A 171 -3.23 4.83 15.47
N ALA A 172 -2.19 4.87 16.31
CA ALA A 172 -2.20 5.65 17.55
C ALA A 172 -2.36 7.14 17.28
N PHE A 173 -1.64 7.70 16.30
CA PHE A 173 -1.72 9.12 15.95
C PHE A 173 -3.10 9.49 15.41
N GLN A 174 -3.64 8.71 14.48
CA GLN A 174 -4.97 8.97 13.91
C GLN A 174 -6.07 8.79 14.98
N GLY A 175 -5.96 7.76 15.82
CA GLY A 175 -6.89 7.53 16.93
C GLY A 175 -6.85 8.64 17.98
N LEU A 176 -5.65 9.12 18.33
CA LEU A 176 -5.49 10.26 19.23
C LEU A 176 -6.04 11.55 18.61
N SER A 177 -5.78 11.78 17.33
CA SER A 177 -6.30 12.93 16.58
C SER A 177 -7.82 12.92 16.54
N TRP A 178 -8.44 11.76 16.29
CA TRP A 178 -9.88 11.58 16.37
C TRP A 178 -10.40 11.89 17.78
N TRP A 179 -9.82 11.29 18.81
CA TRP A 179 -10.23 11.52 20.19
C TRP A 179 -10.14 13.00 20.58
N LEU A 180 -9.06 13.70 20.20
CA LEU A 180 -8.90 15.12 20.44
C LEU A 180 -9.98 15.96 19.77
N VAL A 181 -10.27 15.68 18.49
CA VAL A 181 -11.31 16.38 17.74
C VAL A 181 -12.70 16.13 18.33
N HIS A 182 -12.98 14.90 18.74
CA HIS A 182 -14.25 14.49 19.34
C HIS A 182 -14.44 15.09 20.75
N ALA A 183 -13.42 15.04 21.60
CA ALA A 183 -13.51 15.49 22.99
C ALA A 183 -13.44 17.02 23.14
N TYR A 184 -12.74 17.72 22.25
CA TYR A 184 -12.50 19.17 22.33
C TYR A 184 -12.89 19.92 21.05
N PRO A 185 -14.14 19.84 20.57
CA PRO A 185 -14.54 20.40 19.28
C PRO A 185 -14.42 21.93 19.20
N ARG A 186 -14.61 22.65 20.31
CA ARG A 186 -14.42 24.11 20.33
C ARG A 186 -12.97 24.51 20.04
N THR A 187 -12.01 23.82 20.65
CA THR A 187 -10.59 24.10 20.41
C THR A 187 -10.15 23.55 19.06
N MET A 188 -10.53 22.31 18.75
CA MET A 188 -10.04 21.62 17.57
C MET A 188 -10.66 22.14 16.28
N ILE A 189 -11.98 22.34 16.22
CA ILE A 189 -12.69 22.81 15.02
C ILE A 189 -12.76 24.34 15.00
N ALA A 190 -13.42 24.96 15.97
CA ALA A 190 -13.59 26.42 15.95
C ALA A 190 -12.27 27.18 16.14
N GLY A 191 -11.33 26.61 16.90
CA GLY A 191 -9.96 27.12 17.04
C GLY A 191 -8.98 26.68 15.96
N GLY A 192 -9.39 25.84 14.99
CA GLY A 192 -8.57 25.44 13.85
C GLY A 192 -7.39 24.50 14.14
N TRP A 193 -7.24 23.98 15.36
CA TRP A 193 -6.11 23.10 15.72
C TRP A 193 -6.12 21.76 14.97
N HIS A 194 -7.26 21.34 14.42
CA HIS A 194 -7.33 20.19 13.52
C HIS A 194 -6.41 20.33 12.30
N LEU A 195 -6.11 21.56 11.87
CA LEU A 195 -5.20 21.86 10.76
C LEU A 195 -3.75 21.47 11.07
N LEU A 196 -3.32 21.58 12.33
CA LEU A 196 -2.00 21.14 12.75
C LEU A 196 -1.89 19.62 12.67
N LEU A 197 -2.93 18.91 13.12
CA LEU A 197 -2.97 17.43 13.09
C LEU A 197 -2.85 16.91 11.66
N ILE A 198 -3.66 17.46 10.73
CA ILE A 198 -3.60 17.05 9.32
C ILE A 198 -2.30 17.50 8.65
N ALA A 199 -1.72 18.65 9.02
CA ALA A 199 -0.41 19.06 8.50
C ALA A 199 0.70 18.08 8.89
N LEU A 200 0.68 17.55 10.12
CA LEU A 200 1.59 16.49 10.54
C LEU A 200 1.37 15.20 9.75
N THR A 201 0.12 14.80 9.51
CA THR A 201 -0.19 13.65 8.64
C THR A 201 0.33 13.86 7.21
N LEU A 202 0.16 15.07 6.67
CA LEU A 202 0.62 15.43 5.34
C LEU A 202 2.15 15.31 5.22
N LEU A 203 2.89 15.90 6.17
CA LEU A 203 4.36 15.82 6.20
C LEU A 203 4.85 14.38 6.34
N PHE A 204 4.22 13.60 7.20
CA PHE A 204 4.51 12.17 7.34
C PHE A 204 4.27 11.43 6.01
N SER A 205 3.14 11.68 5.36
CA SER A 205 2.76 11.04 4.10
C SER A 205 3.73 11.38 2.97
N LEU A 206 4.16 12.65 2.87
CA LEU A 206 5.18 13.08 1.90
C LEU A 206 6.51 12.35 2.13
N ASN A 207 6.98 12.31 3.38
CA ASN A 207 8.21 11.61 3.72
C ASN A 207 8.11 10.10 3.43
N TYR A 208 6.98 9.48 3.74
CA TYR A 208 6.75 8.06 3.50
C TYR A 208 6.71 7.72 2.00
N LEU A 209 6.01 8.54 1.20
CA LEU A 209 5.98 8.40 -0.27
C LEU A 209 7.38 8.56 -0.87
N HIS A 210 8.15 9.55 -0.42
CA HIS A 210 9.54 9.72 -0.84
C HIS A 210 10.40 8.50 -0.49
N GLY A 211 10.20 7.92 0.70
CA GLY A 211 10.81 6.65 1.10
C GLY A 211 10.47 5.50 0.16
N GLY A 212 9.20 5.41 -0.28
CA GLY A 212 8.74 4.43 -1.28
C GLY A 212 9.46 4.56 -2.63
N VAL A 213 9.64 5.78 -3.14
CA VAL A 213 10.40 6.03 -4.38
C VAL A 213 11.86 5.58 -4.23
N ARG A 214 12.49 5.88 -3.08
CA ARG A 214 13.86 5.43 -2.80
C ARG A 214 13.95 3.90 -2.70
N LEU A 215 12.92 3.27 -2.14
CA LEU A 215 12.85 1.81 -2.03
C LEU A 215 12.80 1.15 -3.41
N LEU A 216 11.96 1.65 -4.31
CA LEU A 216 11.88 1.13 -5.68
C LEU A 216 13.24 1.22 -6.37
N ARG A 217 13.92 2.38 -6.28
CA ARG A 217 15.27 2.54 -6.85
C ARG A 217 16.28 1.58 -6.26
N ARG A 218 16.21 1.30 -4.96
CA ARG A 218 17.10 0.32 -4.29
C ARG A 218 16.87 -1.11 -4.78
N ARG A 219 15.61 -1.49 -5.03
CA ARG A 219 15.25 -2.86 -5.42
C ARG A 219 15.31 -3.10 -6.93
N GLN A 220 15.40 -2.05 -7.74
CA GLN A 220 15.35 -2.14 -9.19
C GLN A 220 16.34 -3.16 -9.75
N ASP A 221 17.59 -3.13 -9.30
CA ASP A 221 18.63 -4.03 -9.79
C ASP A 221 18.34 -5.50 -9.45
N TRP A 222 17.88 -5.78 -8.23
CA TRP A 222 17.51 -7.14 -7.82
C TRP A 222 16.25 -7.65 -8.50
N ILE A 223 15.27 -6.77 -8.78
CA ILE A 223 14.06 -7.13 -9.52
C ILE A 223 14.42 -7.52 -10.96
N VAL A 224 15.31 -6.74 -11.60
CA VAL A 224 15.79 -7.04 -12.96
C VAL A 224 16.60 -8.33 -12.96
N GLU A 225 17.49 -8.53 -11.98
CA GLU A 225 18.27 -9.76 -11.85
C GLU A 225 17.37 -11.00 -11.77
N ARG A 226 16.32 -10.93 -10.94
CA ARG A 226 15.32 -12.00 -10.83
C ARG A 226 14.57 -12.26 -12.13
N ASP A 227 14.04 -11.24 -12.81
CA ASP A 227 13.34 -11.41 -14.10
C ASP A 227 14.29 -11.97 -15.18
N THR A 228 15.58 -11.60 -15.16
CA THR A 228 16.56 -12.19 -16.08
C THR A 228 16.85 -13.66 -15.79
N GLN A 229 16.92 -14.05 -14.52
CA GLN A 229 17.10 -15.45 -14.11
C GLN A 229 15.88 -16.29 -14.47
N GLU A 230 14.66 -15.80 -14.18
CA GLU A 230 13.42 -16.48 -14.53
C GLU A 230 13.29 -16.71 -16.05
N ARG A 231 13.81 -15.80 -16.90
CA ARG A 231 13.86 -15.96 -18.36
C ARG A 231 14.97 -16.88 -18.86
N GLN A 232 16.09 -16.96 -18.16
CA GLN A 232 17.19 -17.86 -18.51
C GLN A 232 16.88 -19.32 -18.13
N ASP A 233 16.08 -19.51 -17.09
CA ASP A 233 15.64 -20.81 -16.59
C ASP A 233 14.34 -21.34 -17.26
N ALA A 234 13.68 -20.50 -18.07
CA ALA A 234 12.45 -20.80 -18.83
C ALA A 234 12.71 -21.63 -20.09
#